data_AF-A0A2V6HZ63-F1
#
_entry.id   AF-A0A2V6HZ63-F1
#
_cell.length_a   1.000
_cell.length_b   1.000
_cell.length_c   1.000
_cell.angle_alpha   90.00
_cell.angle_beta   90.00
_cell.angle_gamma   90.00
#
_symmetry.space_group_name_H-M   'P 1'
#
loop_
_entity.id
_entity.type
_entity.pdbx_description
1 polymer ?
#
loop_
_entity_poly.entity_id
_entity_poly.type
_entity_poly.pdbx_seq_one_letter_code
_entity_poly.pdbx_strand_id
1 'polypeptide(L)'
;MHYLVIERFKDAPAIYERLSEKGRMMPEGLNYVSSWIDHHLKTCWQVMETEDFVLLERWIDNWKDLMEFEIIPVRTSAEVVELMKRKDH
;
A
#
# COMPACT_ATOMS: atom_id res chain seq x y z
N MET A 1 10.56 3.97 4.35
CA MET A 1 10.73 3.03 3.19
C MET A 1 9.45 2.98 2.37
N HIS A 2 9.54 2.70 1.06
CA HIS A 2 8.36 2.58 0.18
C HIS A 2 7.95 1.12 -0.06
N TYR A 3 6.64 0.89 -0.11
CA TYR A 3 6.04 -0.41 -0.39
C TYR A 3 4.96 -0.25 -1.45
N LEU A 4 5.06 -1.05 -2.53
CA LEU A 4 3.95 -1.26 -3.44
C LEU A 4 3.02 -2.30 -2.80
N VAL A 5 1.78 -1.90 -2.60
CA VAL A 5 0.72 -2.76 -2.10
C VAL A 5 -0.25 -3.02 -3.24
N ILE A 6 -0.50 -4.29 -3.52
CA ILE A 6 -1.53 -4.72 -4.47
C ILE A 6 -2.67 -5.33 -3.65
N GLU A 7 -3.83 -4.70 -3.73
CA GLU A 7 -5.05 -5.18 -3.09
C GLU A 7 -5.96 -5.81 -4.14
N ARG A 8 -6.48 -7.01 -3.87
CA ARG A 8 -7.50 -7.67 -4.70
C ARG A 8 -8.81 -7.70 -3.92
N PHE A 9 -9.80 -6.95 -4.38
CA PHE A 9 -11.06 -6.77 -3.68
C PHE A 9 -11.93 -8.02 -3.79
N LYS A 10 -12.40 -8.52 -2.64
CA LYS A 10 -13.40 -9.60 -2.59
C LYS A 10 -14.82 -9.04 -2.70
N ASP A 11 -15.06 -7.89 -2.06
CA ASP A 11 -16.35 -7.19 -2.04
C ASP A 11 -16.12 -5.66 -2.02
N ALA A 12 -16.16 -5.02 -3.20
CA ALA A 12 -15.92 -3.59 -3.31
C ALA A 12 -16.97 -2.75 -2.54
N PRO A 13 -18.29 -2.97 -2.68
CA PRO A 13 -19.28 -2.26 -1.85
C PRO A 13 -18.99 -2.29 -0.34
N ALA A 14 -18.69 -3.46 0.23
CA ALA A 14 -18.39 -3.58 1.66
C ALA A 14 -17.11 -2.84 2.06
N ILE A 15 -16.10 -2.80 1.17
CA ILE A 15 -14.87 -2.03 1.38
C ILE A 15 -15.19 -0.54 1.48
N TYR A 16 -15.94 -0.01 0.52
CA TYR A 16 -16.27 1.42 0.49
C TYR A 16 -17.21 1.84 1.64
N GLU A 17 -18.13 0.97 2.06
CA GLU A 17 -18.95 1.18 3.26
C GLU A 17 -18.05 1.32 4.50
N ARG A 18 -17.19 0.33 4.77
CA ARG A 18 -16.24 0.39 5.89
C ARG A 18 -15.32 1.61 5.81
N LEU A 19 -14.85 1.95 4.61
CA LEU A 19 -14.01 3.13 4.37
C LEU A 19 -14.73 4.43 4.74
N SER A 20 -16.02 4.54 4.41
CA SER A 20 -16.84 5.70 4.74
C SER A 20 -17.08 5.83 6.25
N GLU A 21 -17.20 4.71 6.97
CA GLU A 21 -17.49 4.69 8.41
C GLU A 21 -16.24 4.86 9.27
N LYS A 22 -15.15 4.16 8.91
CA LYS A 22 -13.94 4.02 9.73
C LYS A 22 -12.73 4.74 9.16
N GLY A 23 -12.86 5.36 7.98
CA GLY A 23 -11.74 5.87 7.22
C GLY A 23 -10.79 4.75 6.81
N ARG A 24 -9.54 5.11 6.51
CA ARG A 24 -8.53 4.14 6.04
C ARG A 24 -7.99 3.21 7.14
N MET A 25 -8.31 3.48 8.41
CA MET A 25 -7.82 2.72 9.57
C MET A 25 -6.29 2.59 9.58
N MET A 26 -5.61 3.67 9.20
CA MET A 26 -4.14 3.74 9.11
C MET A 26 -3.54 3.95 10.50
N PRO A 27 -2.64 3.06 10.97
CA PRO A 27 -1.86 3.31 12.16
C PRO A 27 -0.97 4.56 12.01
N GLU A 28 -0.69 5.24 13.12
CA GLU A 28 0.29 6.33 13.14
C GLU A 28 1.66 5.82 12.65
N GLY A 29 2.29 6.55 11.72
CA GLY A 29 3.56 6.18 11.10
C GLY A 29 3.43 5.33 9.82
N LEU A 30 2.21 4.97 9.40
CA LEU A 30 1.94 4.43 8.07
C LEU A 30 1.32 5.52 7.20
N ASN A 31 1.99 5.89 6.12
CA ASN A 31 1.60 7.00 5.25
C ASN A 31 1.18 6.50 3.87
N TYR A 32 0.13 7.11 3.33
CA TYR A 32 -0.30 6.91 1.95
C TYR A 32 0.45 7.88 1.03
N VAL A 33 0.96 7.37 -0.10
CA VAL A 33 1.62 8.19 -1.12
C VAL A 33 0.70 8.40 -2.32
N SER A 34 0.28 7.31 -2.97
CA SER A 34 -0.58 7.35 -4.16
C SER A 34 -1.27 6.01 -4.39
N SER A 35 -2.38 5.99 -5.13
CA SER A 35 -3.05 4.76 -5.55
C SER A 35 -3.72 4.89 -6.92
N TRP A 36 -3.91 3.74 -7.56
CA TRP A 36 -4.66 3.55 -8.79
C TRP A 36 -5.58 2.35 -8.60
N ILE A 37 -6.83 2.49 -9.02
CA ILE A 37 -7.82 1.42 -8.98
C ILE A 37 -8.19 1.09 -10.42
N ASP A 38 -8.30 -0.20 -10.75
CA ASP A 38 -8.75 -0.60 -12.08
C ASP A 38 -10.20 -0.15 -12.35
N HIS A 39 -10.55 -0.06 -13.64
CA HIS A 39 -11.91 0.36 -14.04
C HIS A 39 -13.01 -0.62 -13.61
N HIS A 40 -12.64 -1.82 -13.16
CA HIS A 40 -13.58 -2.85 -12.72
C HIS A 40 -13.73 -2.92 -11.19
N LEU A 41 -13.03 -2.06 -10.44
CA LEU A 41 -13.01 -2.05 -8.98
C LEU A 41 -12.65 -3.42 -8.38
N LYS A 42 -11.71 -4.13 -9.01
CA LYS A 42 -11.20 -5.43 -8.55
C LYS A 42 -9.81 -5.35 -7.96
N THR A 43 -8.99 -4.42 -8.47
CA THR A 43 -7.59 -4.32 -8.07
C THR A 43 -7.22 -2.88 -7.77
N CYS A 44 -6.57 -2.66 -6.63
CA CYS A 44 -5.95 -1.40 -6.26
C CYS A 44 -4.43 -1.60 -6.18
N TRP A 45 -3.68 -0.73 -6.86
CA TRP A 45 -2.24 -0.59 -6.70
C TRP A 45 -1.97 0.67 -5.93
N GLN A 46 -1.23 0.61 -4.85
CA GLN A 46 -0.90 1.80 -4.07
C GLN A 46 0.53 1.77 -3.56
N VAL A 47 1.08 2.95 -3.35
CA VAL A 47 2.37 3.14 -2.71
C VAL A 47 2.13 3.64 -1.30
N MET A 48 2.71 2.92 -0.35
CA MET A 48 2.68 3.23 1.09
C MET A 48 4.10 3.50 1.57
N GLU A 49 4.23 4.39 2.55
CA GLU A 49 5.48 4.75 3.17
C GLU A 49 5.44 4.50 4.67
N THR A 50 6.42 3.76 5.18
CA THR A 50 6.64 3.60 6.62
C THR A 50 8.09 3.19 6.92
N GLU A 51 8.53 3.46 8.14
CA GLU A 51 9.80 2.96 8.69
C GLU A 51 9.61 1.67 9.51
N ASP A 52 8.37 1.25 9.77
CA ASP A 52 8.06 0.04 10.53
C ASP A 52 7.07 -0.86 9.77
N PHE A 53 7.56 -2.00 9.29
CA PHE A 53 6.77 -2.98 8.54
C PHE A 53 5.58 -3.53 9.34
N VAL A 54 5.67 -3.59 10.68
CA VAL A 54 4.58 -4.07 11.55
C VAL A 54 3.33 -3.21 11.39
N LEU A 55 3.48 -1.93 11.02
CA LEU A 55 2.34 -1.05 10.77
C LEU A 55 1.53 -1.46 9.53
N LEU A 56 2.19 -2.00 8.49
CA LEU A 56 1.51 -2.59 7.33
C LEU A 56 0.70 -3.82 7.73
N GLU A 57 1.28 -4.72 8.54
CA GLU A 57 0.58 -5.92 9.02
C GLU A 57 -0.67 -5.57 9.83
N ARG A 58 -0.56 -4.59 10.75
CA ARG A 58 -1.70 -4.08 11.53
C ARG A 58 -2.79 -3.47 10.65
N TRP A 59 -2.40 -2.74 9.62
CA TRP A 59 -3.35 -2.19 8.67
C TRP A 59 -4.02 -3.29 7.85
N ILE A 60 -3.27 -4.29 7.36
CA ILE A 60 -3.80 -5.46 6.65
C ILE A 60 -4.82 -6.21 7.51
N ASP A 61 -4.56 -6.38 8.82
CA ASP A 61 -5.49 -7.04 9.73
C ASP A 61 -6.88 -6.37 9.80
N ASN A 62 -6.97 -5.07 9.53
CA ASN A 62 -8.25 -4.34 9.49
C ASN A 62 -9.07 -4.59 8.21
N TRP A 63 -8.46 -5.16 7.16
CA TRP A 63 -9.02 -5.20 5.81
C TRP A 63 -8.96 -6.58 5.13
N LYS A 64 -8.14 -7.52 5.63
CA LYS A 64 -7.89 -8.84 5.00
C LYS A 64 -9.12 -9.74 4.87
N ASP A 65 -10.18 -9.44 5.62
CA ASP A 65 -11.48 -10.09 5.46
C ASP A 65 -12.18 -9.69 4.15
N LEU A 66 -11.99 -8.46 3.68
CA LEU A 66 -12.64 -7.89 2.48
C LEU A 66 -11.75 -7.85 1.23
N MET A 67 -10.44 -7.98 1.38
CA MET A 67 -9.51 -7.99 0.24
C MET A 67 -8.29 -8.87 0.52
N GLU A 68 -7.56 -9.24 -0.52
CA GLU A 68 -6.26 -9.93 -0.43
C GLU A 68 -5.13 -8.94 -0.70
N PHE A 69 -3.96 -9.18 -0.11
CA PHE A 69 -2.82 -8.27 -0.16
C PHE A 69 -1.57 -8.96 -0.70
N GLU A 70 -0.82 -8.24 -1.53
CA GLU A 70 0.56 -8.53 -1.90
C GLU A 70 1.41 -7.28 -1.61
N ILE A 71 2.50 -7.45 -0.87
CA ILE A 71 3.36 -6.34 -0.40
C ILE A 71 4.75 -6.50 -0.98
N ILE A 72 5.22 -5.51 -1.73
CA ILE A 72 6.50 -5.52 -2.43
C ILE A 72 7.31 -4.29 -1.95
N PRO A 73 8.47 -4.47 -1.30
CA PRO A 73 9.38 -3.37 -1.00
C PRO A 73 9.91 -2.76 -2.30
N VAL A 74 9.83 -1.44 -2.44
CA VAL A 74 10.25 -0.72 -3.66
C VAL A 74 11.16 0.46 -3.33
N ARG A 75 11.85 0.96 -4.34
CA ARG A 75 12.61 2.21 -4.30
C ARG A 75 12.15 3.11 -5.42
N THR A 76 12.24 4.40 -5.22
CA THR A 76 12.02 5.39 -6.27
C THR A 76 13.12 5.25 -7.33
N SER A 77 12.79 5.60 -8.58
CA SER A 77 13.80 5.64 -9.65
C SER A 77 14.97 6.57 -9.31
N ALA A 78 14.70 7.67 -8.60
CA ALA A 78 15.73 8.62 -8.18
C ALA A 78 16.75 7.99 -7.20
N GLU A 79 16.27 7.25 -6.20
CA GLU A 79 17.14 6.50 -5.26
C GLU A 79 17.99 5.46 -6.00
N VAL A 80 17.41 4.75 -6.96
CA VAL A 80 18.14 3.75 -7.75
C VAL A 80 19.21 4.41 -8.62
N VAL A 81 18.91 5.51 -9.29
CA VAL A 81 19.91 6.28 -10.08
C VAL A 81 21.09 6.70 -9.21
N GLU A 82 20.82 7.23 -8.02
CA GLU A 82 21.87 7.64 -7.08
C GLU A 82 22.70 6.44 -6.57
N LEU A 83 22.05 5.32 -6.26
CA LEU A 83 22.74 4.10 -5.86
C LEU A 83 23.70 3.57 -6.94
N MET A 84 23.29 3.63 -8.20
CA MET A 84 24.14 3.14 -9.31
C MET A 84 25.36 4.04 -9.50
N LYS A 85 25.20 5.38 -9.44
CA LYS A 85 26.35 6.30 -9.51
C LYS A 85 27.42 6.04 -8.45
N ARG A 86 27.00 5.65 -7.24
CA ARG A 86 27.91 5.33 -6.13
C ARG A 86 28.65 4.01 -6.29
N LYS A 87 28.13 3.08 -7.10
CA LYS A 87 28.80 1.79 -7.37
C LYS A 87 29.89 1.88 -8.43
N ASP A 88 29.86 2.93 -9.25
CA ASP A 88 30.83 3.17 -10.33
C ASP A 88 32.05 3.99 -9.85
N HIS A 89 32.17 4.24 -8.53
CA HIS A 89 33.29 4.92 -7.86
C HIS A 89 33.89 4.01 -6.78
#